data_AF-A0A7L0NZK2-F1
#
_entry.id   AF-A0A7L0NZK2-F1
#
_cell.length_a   1.000
_cell.length_b   1.000
_cell.length_c   1.000
_cell.angle_alpha   90.00
_cell.angle_beta   90.00
_cell.angle_gamma   90.00
#
_symmetry.space_group_name_H-M   'P 1'
#
loop_
_entity.id
_entity.type
_entity.pdbx_description
1 polymer ?
#
loop_
_entity_poly.entity_id
_entity_poly.type
_entity_poly.pdbx_seq_one_letter_code
_entity_poly.pdbx_strand_id
1 'polypeptide(L)'
;VQTTLKFTYTEKYPDETPLYEIVSQENLDDNDVTDIIKLLEQQAEENLGMVMIFTLVSAVQEKLNEIVDQIKTRREEEKKQKEREAEEEEKQRFHGTPVTIENFLNWKAKFDAELLEIKRKKMKEEEQAGKNKLSGKQLFEMDHNLDTSDIQFLEE
;
A
#
# COMPACT_ATOMS: atom_id res chain seq x y z
N VAL A 1 12.67 -25.47 7.93
CA VAL A 1 11.77 -26.38 8.65
C VAL A 1 12.59 -27.58 9.07
N GLN A 2 12.57 -27.94 10.35
CA GLN A 2 13.36 -29.03 10.89
C GLN A 2 12.58 -29.73 12.00
N THR A 3 12.71 -31.06 12.09
CA THR A 3 12.18 -31.86 13.20
C THR A 3 13.19 -32.92 13.63
N THR A 4 13.24 -33.21 14.93
CA THR A 4 14.10 -34.26 15.48
C THR A 4 13.23 -35.40 16.01
N LEU A 5 13.31 -36.55 15.35
CA LEU A 5 12.58 -37.76 15.72
C LEU A 5 13.48 -38.70 16.50
N LYS A 6 12.97 -39.21 17.62
CA LYS A 6 13.62 -40.25 18.42
C LYS A 6 12.83 -41.54 18.28
N PHE A 7 13.48 -42.59 17.81
CA PHE A 7 12.91 -43.93 17.73
C PHE A 7 13.50 -44.82 18.84
N THR A 8 12.65 -45.56 19.54
CA THR A 8 13.05 -46.56 20.54
C THR A 8 12.54 -47.93 20.08
N TYR A 9 13.46 -48.88 19.93
CA TYR A 9 13.11 -50.24 19.54
C TYR A 9 12.40 -50.98 20.67
N THR A 10 11.30 -51.65 20.32
CA THR A 10 10.59 -52.59 21.19
C THR A 10 11.18 -53.99 21.05
N GLU A 11 10.97 -54.87 22.03
CA GLU A 11 11.48 -56.24 21.98
C GLU A 11 10.93 -57.06 20.80
N LYS A 12 9.75 -56.67 20.29
CA LYS A 12 9.06 -57.34 19.19
C LYS A 12 9.22 -56.63 17.84
N TYR A 13 10.04 -55.58 17.76
CA TYR A 13 10.33 -54.95 16.47
C TYR A 13 11.06 -55.93 15.54
N PRO A 14 10.67 -56.07 14.26
CA PRO A 14 9.72 -55.24 13.49
C PRO A 14 8.26 -55.73 13.46
N ASP A 15 7.90 -56.79 14.17
CA ASP A 15 6.51 -57.29 14.26
C ASP A 15 5.58 -56.36 15.06
N GLU A 16 6.16 -55.45 15.86
CA GLU A 16 5.48 -54.37 16.57
C GLU A 16 6.11 -53.01 16.18
N THR A 17 5.30 -51.95 16.18
CA THR A 17 5.75 -50.61 15.83
C THR A 17 6.79 -50.09 16.84
N PRO A 18 7.81 -49.34 16.39
CA PRO A 18 8.75 -48.70 17.30
C PRO A 18 8.04 -47.56 18.03
N LEU A 19 8.50 -47.25 19.25
CA LEU A 19 8.06 -46.03 19.92
C LEU A 19 8.76 -44.84 19.26
N TYR A 20 8.01 -43.81 18.90
CA TYR A 20 8.55 -42.58 18.32
C TYR A 20 8.09 -41.34 19.07
N GLU A 21 8.97 -40.35 19.16
CA GLU A 21 8.74 -39.08 19.83
C GLU A 21 9.36 -37.95 19.02
N ILE A 22 8.64 -36.82 18.90
CA ILE A 22 9.18 -35.59 18.33
C ILE A 22 9.84 -34.79 19.47
N VAL A 23 11.17 -34.74 19.47
CA VAL A 23 11.96 -34.09 20.53
C VAL A 23 12.03 -32.58 20.34
N SER A 24 12.06 -32.12 19.10
CA SER A 24 12.15 -30.71 18.76
C SER A 24 11.54 -30.46 17.39
N GLN A 25 10.89 -29.32 17.22
CA GLN A 25 10.32 -28.86 15.96
C GLN A 25 10.65 -27.39 15.73
N GLU A 26 10.99 -27.03 14.48
CA GLU A 26 11.33 -25.66 14.10
C GLU A 26 10.61 -25.26 12.80
N ASN A 27 9.87 -24.15 12.85
CA ASN A 27 9.04 -23.65 11.74
C ASN A 27 7.95 -24.66 11.30
N LEU A 28 7.36 -25.37 12.26
CA LEU A 28 6.21 -26.24 12.09
C LEU A 28 5.09 -25.76 13.01
N ASP A 29 3.87 -25.69 12.49
CA ASP A 29 2.68 -25.39 13.28
C ASP A 29 2.16 -26.67 13.96
N ASP A 30 1.36 -26.54 15.03
CA ASP A 30 0.83 -27.71 15.76
C ASP A 30 -0.02 -28.64 14.87
N ASN A 31 -0.65 -28.08 13.83
CA ASN A 31 -1.40 -28.83 12.84
C ASN A 31 -0.46 -29.72 11.98
N ASP A 32 0.66 -29.17 11.52
CA ASP A 32 1.67 -29.90 10.75
C ASP A 32 2.23 -31.07 11.55
N VAL A 33 2.49 -30.85 12.84
CA VAL A 33 3.00 -31.85 13.77
C VAL A 33 1.99 -32.98 13.94
N THR A 34 0.72 -32.64 14.10
CA THR A 34 -0.37 -33.61 14.20
C THR A 34 -0.47 -34.47 12.95
N ASP A 35 -0.32 -33.86 11.77
CA ASP A 35 -0.38 -34.58 10.50
C ASP A 35 0.85 -35.44 10.25
N ILE A 36 2.04 -35.02 10.69
CA ILE A 36 3.25 -35.85 10.69
C ILE A 36 3.06 -37.07 11.60
N ILE A 37 2.46 -36.92 12.78
CA ILE A 37 2.20 -38.05 13.69
C ILE A 37 1.22 -39.04 13.05
N LYS A 38 0.11 -38.58 12.47
CA LYS A 38 -0.83 -39.45 11.75
C LYS A 38 -0.17 -40.18 10.58
N LEU A 39 0.70 -39.49 9.84
CA LEU A 39 1.46 -40.10 8.74
C LEU A 39 2.38 -41.21 9.26
N LEU A 40 3.07 -40.97 10.38
CA LEU A 40 3.92 -41.96 11.03
C LEU A 40 3.12 -43.17 11.53
N GLU A 41 1.95 -42.96 12.14
CA GLU A 41 1.03 -44.03 12.56
C GLU A 41 0.63 -44.90 11.36
N GLN A 42 0.15 -44.28 10.28
CA GLN A 42 -0.26 -44.99 9.07
C GLN A 42 0.90 -45.79 8.46
N GLN A 43 2.06 -45.16 8.28
CA GLN A 43 3.23 -45.82 7.69
C GLN A 43 3.77 -46.93 8.59
N ALA A 44 3.67 -46.80 9.91
CA ALA A 44 4.11 -47.84 10.83
C ALA A 44 3.20 -49.07 10.78
N GLU A 45 1.87 -48.88 10.71
CA GLU A 45 0.92 -49.98 10.56
C GLU A 45 1.06 -50.72 9.23
N GLU A 46 1.25 -49.98 8.12
CA GLU A 46 1.42 -50.55 6.78
C GLU A 46 2.71 -51.38 6.64
N ASN A 47 3.74 -51.06 7.42
CA ASN A 47 5.06 -51.70 7.34
C ASN A 47 5.36 -52.67 8.49
N LEU A 48 4.33 -53.11 9.24
CA LEU A 48 4.47 -54.14 10.27
C LEU A 48 5.06 -55.45 9.71
N GLY A 49 5.94 -56.09 10.48
CA GLY A 49 6.66 -57.30 10.07
C GLY A 49 7.89 -57.02 9.20
N MET A 50 8.20 -55.75 8.91
CA MET A 50 9.40 -55.34 8.17
C MET A 50 10.11 -54.16 8.85
N VAL A 51 11.42 -54.05 8.64
CA VAL A 51 12.21 -52.94 9.18
C VAL A 51 11.74 -51.64 8.51
N MET A 52 11.16 -50.73 9.28
CA MET A 52 10.42 -49.57 8.79
C MET A 52 11.06 -48.20 9.12
N ILE A 53 12.15 -48.13 9.91
CA ILE A 53 12.75 -46.84 10.33
C ILE A 53 13.09 -45.94 9.14
N PHE A 54 13.71 -46.48 8.09
CA PHE A 54 14.06 -45.71 6.90
C PHE A 54 12.81 -45.20 6.17
N THR A 55 11.78 -46.03 6.06
CA THR A 55 10.47 -45.67 5.48
C THR A 55 9.83 -44.52 6.25
N LEU A 56 9.79 -44.61 7.58
CA LEU A 56 9.23 -43.58 8.46
C LEU A 56 9.98 -42.24 8.30
N VAL A 57 11.31 -42.26 8.32
CA VAL A 57 12.11 -41.05 8.13
C VAL A 57 11.91 -40.46 6.74
N SER A 58 11.83 -41.30 5.70
CA SER A 58 11.62 -40.85 4.32
C SER A 58 10.24 -40.21 4.15
N ALA A 59 9.18 -40.82 4.70
CA ALA A 59 7.83 -40.27 4.66
C ALA A 59 7.74 -38.91 5.36
N VAL A 60 8.38 -38.76 6.53
CA VAL A 60 8.43 -37.46 7.22
C VAL A 60 9.25 -36.44 6.43
N GLN A 61 10.37 -36.85 5.84
CA GLN A 61 11.18 -35.96 5.02
C GLN A 61 10.40 -35.42 3.80
N GLU A 62 9.64 -36.28 3.12
CA GLU A 62 8.75 -35.86 2.04
C GLU A 62 7.69 -34.88 2.54
N LYS A 63 7.07 -35.18 3.70
CA LYS A 63 6.05 -34.29 4.27
C LYS A 63 6.61 -32.92 4.65
N LEU A 64 7.83 -32.86 5.19
CA LEU A 64 8.50 -31.59 5.48
C LEU A 64 8.77 -30.77 4.22
N ASN A 65 9.11 -31.41 3.10
CA ASN A 65 9.30 -30.71 1.83
C ASN A 65 7.98 -30.10 1.33
N GLU A 66 6.85 -30.83 1.43
CA GLU A 66 5.53 -30.29 1.08
C GLU A 66 5.20 -29.05 1.92
N ILE A 67 5.45 -29.10 3.23
CA ILE A 67 5.18 -27.98 4.15
C ILE A 67 6.04 -26.77 3.77
N VAL A 68 7.32 -26.97 3.46
CA VAL A 68 8.22 -25.90 2.99
C VAL A 68 7.67 -25.23 1.72
N ASP A 69 7.18 -26.02 0.77
CA ASP A 69 6.65 -25.50 -0.48
C ASP A 69 5.31 -24.77 -0.29
N GLN A 70 4.44 -25.27 0.61
CA GLN A 70 3.22 -24.56 1.00
C GLN A 70 3.52 -23.21 1.66
N ILE A 71 4.50 -23.16 2.57
CA ILE A 71 4.93 -21.91 3.22
C ILE A 71 5.43 -20.89 2.20
N LYS A 72 6.23 -21.33 1.20
CA LYS A 72 6.69 -20.44 0.13
C LYS A 72 5.53 -19.92 -0.72
N THR A 73 4.63 -20.82 -1.13
CA THR A 73 3.48 -20.47 -1.97
C THR A 73 2.60 -19.44 -1.27
N ARG A 74 2.26 -19.65 0.01
CA ARG A 74 1.48 -18.70 0.81
C ARG A 74 2.15 -17.32 0.90
N ARG A 75 3.47 -17.28 1.12
CA ARG A 75 4.23 -16.01 1.18
C ARG A 75 4.23 -15.27 -0.16
N GLU A 76 4.35 -16.00 -1.27
CA GLU A 76 4.31 -15.41 -2.62
C GLU A 76 2.91 -14.87 -2.94
N GLU A 77 1.86 -15.59 -2.56
CA GLU A 77 0.46 -15.17 -2.74
C GLU A 77 0.15 -13.92 -1.92
N GLU A 78 0.52 -13.88 -0.64
CA GLU A 78 0.36 -12.71 0.22
C GLU A 78 1.08 -11.48 -0.35
N LYS A 79 2.32 -11.67 -0.83
CA LYS A 79 3.08 -10.58 -1.46
C LYS A 79 2.38 -10.08 -2.72
N LYS A 80 1.95 -11.00 -3.59
CA LYS A 80 1.26 -10.67 -4.84
C LYS A 80 -0.09 -9.99 -4.60
N GLN A 81 -0.80 -10.37 -3.55
CA GLN A 81 -2.06 -9.75 -3.17
C GLN A 81 -1.83 -8.31 -2.70
N LYS A 82 -0.82 -8.09 -1.85
CA LYS A 82 -0.45 -6.75 -1.39
C LYS A 82 0.02 -5.85 -2.53
N GLU A 83 0.76 -6.40 -3.50
CA GLU A 83 1.14 -5.68 -4.72
C GLU A 83 -0.09 -5.31 -5.56
N ARG A 84 -1.07 -6.21 -5.71
CA ARG A 84 -2.31 -5.95 -6.43
C ARG A 84 -3.16 -4.86 -5.76
N GLU A 85 -3.29 -4.91 -4.43
CA GLU A 85 -4.01 -3.89 -3.67
C GLU A 85 -3.34 -2.52 -3.83
N ALA A 86 -2.00 -2.47 -3.77
CA ALA A 86 -1.25 -1.24 -4.02
C ALA A 86 -1.42 -0.71 -5.46
N GLU A 87 -1.43 -1.60 -6.47
CA GLU A 87 -1.71 -1.22 -7.85
C GLU A 87 -3.15 -0.73 -8.05
N GLU A 88 -4.12 -1.30 -7.35
CA GLU A 88 -5.52 -0.85 -7.40
C GLU A 88 -5.66 0.54 -6.76
N GLU A 89 -5.02 0.78 -5.62
CA GLU A 89 -4.94 2.11 -5.00
C GLU A 89 -4.22 3.13 -5.90
N GLU A 90 -3.17 2.72 -6.59
CA GLU A 90 -2.48 3.57 -7.57
C GLU A 90 -3.36 3.85 -8.78
N LYS A 91 -4.06 2.84 -9.33
CA LYS A 91 -5.01 3.00 -10.44
C LYS A 91 -6.18 3.92 -10.07
N GLN A 92 -6.70 3.81 -8.85
CA GLN A 92 -7.73 4.71 -8.32
C GLN A 92 -7.21 6.15 -8.19
N ARG A 93 -5.96 6.34 -7.75
CA ARG A 93 -5.32 7.67 -7.72
C ARG A 93 -5.00 8.22 -9.11
N PHE A 94 -4.67 7.36 -10.07
CA PHE A 94 -4.34 7.74 -11.44
C PHE A 94 -5.58 8.00 -12.31
N HIS A 95 -6.74 7.43 -11.97
CA HIS A 95 -8.01 7.85 -12.56
C HIS A 95 -8.38 9.23 -12.02
N GLY A 96 -8.03 10.27 -12.78
CA GLY A 96 -8.61 11.60 -12.58
C GLY A 96 -10.14 11.56 -12.68
N THR A 97 -10.80 12.65 -12.30
CA THR A 97 -12.25 12.74 -12.41
C THR A 97 -12.68 12.65 -13.88
N PRO A 98 -13.40 11.59 -14.31
CA PRO A 98 -13.83 11.49 -15.70
C PRO A 98 -14.71 12.70 -16.03
N VAL A 99 -14.49 13.28 -17.20
CA VAL A 99 -15.25 14.43 -17.69
C VAL A 99 -16.61 13.93 -18.18
N THR A 100 -17.49 13.57 -17.24
CA THR A 100 -18.89 13.30 -17.49
C THR A 100 -19.67 14.61 -17.58
N ILE A 101 -20.85 14.61 -18.22
CA ILE A 101 -21.69 15.82 -18.39
C ILE A 101 -22.01 16.44 -17.02
N GLU A 102 -22.32 15.62 -16.02
CA GLU A 102 -22.61 16.07 -14.66
C GLU A 102 -21.39 16.70 -13.97
N ASN A 103 -20.21 16.08 -14.11
CA ASN A 103 -18.97 16.62 -13.56
C ASN A 103 -18.57 17.93 -14.24
N PHE A 104 -18.76 18.03 -15.57
CA PHE A 104 -18.53 19.25 -16.32
C PHE A 104 -19.49 20.36 -15.90
N LEU A 105 -20.78 20.07 -15.69
CA LEU A 105 -21.76 21.06 -15.22
C LEU A 105 -21.42 21.55 -13.80
N ASN A 106 -21.05 20.65 -12.89
CA ASN A 106 -20.61 21.02 -11.54
C ASN A 106 -19.33 21.85 -11.55
N TRP A 107 -18.36 21.49 -12.39
CA TRP A 107 -17.15 22.28 -12.59
C TRP A 107 -17.47 23.66 -13.16
N LYS A 108 -18.32 23.73 -14.19
CA LYS A 108 -18.76 24.97 -14.83
C LYS A 108 -19.48 25.88 -13.84
N ALA A 109 -20.35 25.34 -12.99
CA ALA A 109 -21.04 26.12 -11.96
C ALA A 109 -20.06 26.74 -10.96
N LYS A 110 -19.02 26.01 -10.54
CA LYS A 110 -17.95 26.54 -9.68
C LYS A 110 -17.13 27.62 -10.40
N PHE A 111 -16.76 27.38 -11.66
CA PHE A 111 -16.01 28.34 -12.46
C PHE A 111 -16.78 29.64 -12.68
N ASP A 112 -18.06 29.56 -13.05
CA ASP A 112 -18.92 30.72 -13.24
C ASP A 112 -19.08 31.51 -11.92
N ALA A 113 -19.18 30.82 -10.78
CA ALA A 113 -19.21 31.45 -9.46
C ALA A 113 -17.90 32.18 -9.10
N GLU A 114 -16.74 31.57 -9.37
CA GLU A 114 -15.44 32.21 -9.18
C GLU A 114 -15.28 33.45 -10.07
N LEU A 115 -15.72 33.38 -11.33
CA LEU A 115 -15.67 34.50 -12.26
C LEU A 115 -16.55 35.67 -11.81
N LEU A 116 -17.73 35.37 -11.28
CA LEU A 116 -18.63 36.37 -10.70
C LEU A 116 -18.01 37.02 -9.46
N GLU A 117 -17.33 36.25 -8.60
CA GLU A 117 -16.66 36.81 -7.43
C GLU A 117 -15.47 37.70 -7.82
N ILE A 118 -14.70 37.33 -8.86
CA ILE A 118 -13.64 38.18 -9.41
C ILE A 118 -14.21 39.49 -9.95
N LYS A 119 -15.31 39.44 -10.71
CA LYS A 119 -15.99 40.66 -11.21
C LYS A 119 -16.50 41.53 -10.05
N ARG A 120 -17.08 40.92 -9.02
CA ARG A 120 -17.56 41.62 -7.83
C ARG A 120 -16.42 42.31 -7.07
N LYS A 121 -15.27 41.65 -6.94
CA LYS A 121 -14.06 42.24 -6.33
C LYS A 121 -13.54 43.42 -7.15
N LYS A 122 -13.46 43.28 -8.48
CA LYS A 122 -13.04 44.39 -9.37
C LYS A 122 -13.97 45.61 -9.26
N MET A 123 -15.29 45.41 -9.27
CA MET A 123 -16.24 46.52 -9.11
C MET A 123 -16.09 47.21 -7.75
N LYS A 124 -15.89 46.46 -6.67
CA LYS A 124 -15.64 47.04 -5.33
C LYS A 124 -14.32 47.81 -5.27
N GLU A 125 -13.29 47.31 -5.95
CA GLU A 125 -11.98 47.97 -6.04
C GLU A 125 -12.06 49.25 -6.89
N GLU A 126 -12.79 49.24 -8.00
CA GLU A 126 -13.09 50.43 -8.81
C GLU A 126 -13.93 51.46 -8.02
N GLU A 127 -14.93 51.01 -7.25
CA GLU A 127 -15.75 51.89 -6.41
C GLU A 127 -14.95 52.49 -5.23
N GLN A 128 -13.98 51.75 -4.69
CA GLN A 128 -13.04 52.28 -3.68
C GLN A 128 -11.97 53.19 -4.30
N ALA A 129 -11.48 52.87 -5.50
CA ALA A 129 -10.48 53.69 -6.21
C ALA A 129 -11.08 55.02 -6.68
N GLY A 130 -12.34 55.04 -7.09
CA GLY A 130 -13.05 56.23 -7.55
C GLY A 130 -13.34 57.27 -6.45
N LYS A 131 -13.22 56.91 -5.17
CA LYS A 131 -13.52 57.84 -4.06
C LYS A 131 -12.31 58.65 -3.58
N ASN A 132 -11.06 58.24 -3.84
CA ASN A 132 -9.88 58.91 -3.24
C ASN A 132 -8.61 58.98 -4.13
N LYS A 133 -8.61 58.49 -5.38
CA LYS A 133 -7.43 58.62 -6.26
C LYS A 133 -7.74 59.53 -7.44
N LEU A 134 -7.22 60.76 -7.41
CA LEU A 134 -7.16 61.63 -8.58
C LEU A 134 -6.32 60.93 -9.66
N SER A 135 -6.78 60.94 -10.91
CA SER A 135 -6.02 60.38 -12.04
C SER A 135 -4.75 61.20 -12.30
N GLY A 136 -3.74 60.60 -12.93
CA GLY A 136 -2.48 61.28 -13.23
C GLY A 136 -2.64 62.58 -14.03
N LYS A 137 -3.66 62.67 -14.90
CA LYS A 137 -4.03 63.90 -15.61
C LYS A 137 -4.54 65.00 -14.66
N GLN A 138 -5.34 64.63 -13.66
CA GLN A 138 -5.87 65.58 -12.69
C GLN A 138 -4.77 66.08 -11.73
N LEU A 139 -3.80 65.23 -11.38
CA LEU A 139 -2.60 65.68 -10.65
C LEU A 139 -1.82 66.73 -11.46
N PHE A 140 -1.65 66.48 -12.76
CA PHE A 140 -0.90 67.36 -13.65
C PHE A 140 -1.58 68.72 -13.87
N GLU A 141 -2.91 68.76 -13.98
CA GLU A 141 -3.66 70.02 -14.17
C GLU A 141 -3.79 70.85 -12.87
N MET A 142 -3.70 70.24 -11.68
CA MET A 142 -3.73 70.95 -10.40
C MET A 142 -2.36 71.48 -9.96
N ASP A 143 -1.25 70.94 -10.49
CA ASP A 143 0.10 71.35 -10.13
C ASP A 143 0.59 72.53 -10.99
N HIS A 144 0.36 73.74 -10.50
CA HIS A 144 0.87 74.98 -11.11
C HIS A 144 2.38 75.21 -10.91
N ASN A 145 3.12 74.30 -10.25
CA ASN A 145 4.58 74.46 -10.11
C ASN A 145 5.34 74.33 -11.44
N LEU A 146 4.74 73.71 -12.47
CA LEU A 146 5.35 73.60 -13.80
C LEU A 146 5.28 74.91 -14.62
N ASP A 147 4.34 75.80 -14.32
CA ASP A 147 4.24 77.11 -15.01
C ASP A 147 5.32 78.10 -14.56
N THR A 148 5.96 77.85 -13.41
CA THR A 148 6.94 78.77 -12.81
C THR A 148 8.37 78.23 -12.78
N SER A 149 8.59 76.97 -13.17
CA SER A 149 9.92 76.35 -13.16
C SER A 149 10.89 76.98 -14.17
N ASP A 150 10.39 77.44 -15.32
CA ASP A 150 11.23 78.02 -16.37
C ASP A 150 11.66 79.47 -16.05
N ILE A 151 10.95 80.16 -15.16
CA ILE A 151 11.29 81.53 -14.73
C ILE A 151 12.50 81.52 -13.80
N GLN A 152 12.63 80.48 -12.96
CA GLN A 152 13.77 80.37 -12.01
C GLN A 152 15.11 80.14 -12.71
N PHE A 153 15.11 79.66 -13.95
CA PHE A 153 16.33 79.42 -14.73
C PHE A 153 16.82 80.66 -15.52
N LEU A 154 16.02 81.74 -15.55
CA LEU A 154 16.33 82.98 -16.28
C LEU A 154 16.86 84.11 -15.40
N GLU A 155 16.91 83.94 -14.07
CA GLU A 155 17.40 84.94 -13.10
C GLU A 155 18.84 84.72 -12.61
N GLU A 156 19.60 83.75 -13.17
CA GLU A 156 21.02 83.50 -12.86
C GLU A 156 21.98 83.85 -14.03
#